data_AF-A0A2X4PLK7-F1
#
_entry.id   AF-A0A2X4PLK7-F1
#
_cell.length_a   1.000
_cell.length_b   1.000
_cell.length_c   1.000
_cell.angle_alpha   90.00
_cell.angle_beta   90.00
_cell.angle_gamma   90.00
#
_symmetry.space_group_name_H-M   'P 1'
#
loop_
_entity.id
_entity.type
_entity.pdbx_description
1 polymer ?
#
loop_
_entity_poly.entity_id
_entity_poly.type
_entity_poly.pdbx_seq_one_letter_code
_entity_poly.pdbx_strand_id
1 'polypeptide(L)'
;MRWFLRWAAQKGYYNGNLHNTFKPKLKGISVDSKEIIYLSREELKLLQDFEFQRMQEALERVRDVFLFQCFTGLRYSDVAKLKRSDVKKGVVHVVTKKTVDGLRIELNKHSQAISIEIVISLMIRYCPLSRMRR
;
A
#
# COMPACT_ATOMS: atom_id res chain seq x y z
N MET A 1 1.04 18.68 14.51
CA MET A 1 1.47 20.00 15.00
C MET A 1 1.05 21.16 14.10
N ARG A 2 1.40 21.19 12.80
CA ARG A 2 1.09 22.32 11.89
C ARG A 2 -0.40 22.72 11.85
N TRP A 3 -1.30 21.74 11.78
CA TRP A 3 -2.75 21.96 11.79
C TRP A 3 -3.27 22.54 13.11
N PHE A 4 -2.72 22.06 14.23
CA PHE A 4 -3.05 22.57 15.56
C PHE A 4 -2.60 24.03 15.73
N LEU A 5 -1.35 24.36 15.34
CA LEU A 5 -0.85 25.73 15.40
C LEU A 5 -1.60 26.68 14.47
N ARG A 6 -2.07 26.19 13.31
CA ARG A 6 -2.92 26.97 12.40
C ARG A 6 -4.30 27.24 13.01
N TRP A 7 -4.90 26.23 13.64
CA TRP A 7 -6.17 26.39 14.35
C TRP A 7 -6.04 27.35 15.54
N ALA A 8 -4.97 27.24 16.33
CA ALA A 8 -4.70 28.11 17.47
C ALA A 8 -4.50 29.58 17.04
N ALA A 9 -3.83 29.82 15.91
CA ALA A 9 -3.70 31.16 15.32
C ALA A 9 -5.04 31.74 14.87
N GLN A 10 -5.89 30.93 14.22
CA GLN A 10 -7.25 31.36 13.85
C GLN A 10 -8.13 31.70 15.06
N LYS A 11 -7.90 31.06 16.20
CA LYS A 11 -8.62 31.32 17.46
C LYS A 11 -7.98 32.42 18.32
N GLY A 12 -6.86 33.01 17.90
CA GLY A 12 -6.16 34.06 18.64
C GLY A 12 -5.34 33.57 19.84
N TYR A 13 -5.20 32.25 20.04
CA TYR A 13 -4.38 31.68 21.11
C TYR A 13 -2.88 31.66 20.77
N TYR A 14 -2.52 31.96 19.52
CA TYR A 14 -1.13 31.93 19.03
C TYR A 14 -0.90 33.00 17.98
N ASN A 15 0.03 33.93 18.24
CA ASN A 15 0.32 35.06 17.34
C ASN A 15 1.53 34.84 16.42
N GLY A 16 2.15 33.66 16.46
CA GLY A 16 3.35 33.38 15.65
C GLY A 16 3.06 32.77 14.28
N ASN A 17 4.11 32.64 13.46
CA ASN A 17 4.02 32.16 12.08
C ASN A 17 4.61 30.75 11.88
N LEU A 18 4.92 30.01 12.94
CA LEU A 18 5.62 28.71 12.86
C LEU A 18 4.88 27.69 11.98
N HIS A 19 3.55 27.77 11.91
CA HIS A 19 2.73 26.92 11.04
C HIS A 19 2.94 27.19 9.53
N ASN A 20 3.53 28.33 9.15
CA ASN A 20 3.87 28.66 7.76
C ASN A 20 5.36 28.48 7.47
N THR A 21 6.20 28.80 8.47
CA THR A 21 7.67 28.79 8.33
C THR A 21 8.28 27.41 8.56
N PHE A 22 7.63 26.53 9.32
CA PHE A 22 8.12 25.17 9.58
C PHE A 22 8.00 24.29 8.33
N LYS A 23 9.08 24.24 7.57
CA LYS A 23 9.29 23.34 6.43
C LYS A 23 10.41 22.36 6.80
N PRO A 24 10.09 21.24 7.46
CA PRO A 24 11.12 20.25 7.79
C PRO A 24 11.74 19.78 6.48
N LYS A 25 13.07 19.88 6.36
CA LYS A 25 13.79 19.27 5.24
C LYS A 25 13.56 17.77 5.35
N LEU A 26 12.88 17.22 4.35
CA LEU A 26 12.65 15.78 4.27
C LEU A 26 14.02 15.12 4.03
N LYS A 27 14.57 14.47 5.06
CA LYS A 27 15.77 13.64 4.93
C LYS A 27 15.52 12.59 3.84
N GLY A 28 16.36 12.57 2.80
CA GLY A 28 16.31 11.58 1.71
C GLY A 28 15.63 12.02 0.41
N ILE A 29 15.39 13.32 0.20
CA ILE A 29 14.94 13.88 -1.10
C ILE A 29 16.10 14.59 -1.84
N SER A 30 17.27 14.71 -1.21
CA SER A 30 18.49 15.10 -1.92
C SER A 30 18.77 14.06 -3.00
N VAL A 31 18.67 14.50 -4.25
CA VAL A 31 18.96 13.70 -5.46
C VAL A 31 20.36 13.05 -5.37
N ASP A 32 21.22 13.64 -4.56
CA ASP A 32 22.64 13.31 -4.45
C ASP A 32 22.98 12.25 -3.39
N SER A 33 22.02 11.75 -2.59
CA SER A 33 22.40 11.01 -1.36
C SER A 33 21.54 9.81 -0.96
N LYS A 34 20.81 9.17 -1.88
CA LYS A 34 20.17 7.89 -1.54
C LYS A 34 20.05 6.98 -2.75
N GLU A 35 20.82 5.89 -2.71
CA GLU A 35 20.61 4.78 -3.63
C GLU A 35 19.16 4.31 -3.53
N ILE A 36 18.46 4.32 -4.65
CA ILE A 36 17.10 3.80 -4.74
C ILE A 36 17.23 2.28 -4.75
N ILE A 37 16.95 1.64 -3.61
CA ILE A 37 16.91 0.19 -3.50
C ILE A 37 15.53 -0.27 -3.96
N TYR A 38 15.50 -1.11 -5.00
CA TYR A 38 14.31 -1.73 -5.54
C TYR A 38 14.64 -3.15 -6.01
N LEU A 39 13.62 -3.99 -6.13
CA LEU A 39 13.79 -5.33 -6.65
C LEU A 39 13.85 -5.29 -8.18
N SER A 40 14.84 -5.99 -8.75
CA SER A 40 14.90 -6.21 -10.19
C SER A 40 13.79 -7.19 -10.65
N ARG A 41 13.56 -7.29 -11.96
CA ARG A 41 12.58 -8.24 -12.50
C ARG A 41 13.01 -9.68 -12.27
N GLU A 42 14.32 -9.92 -12.30
CA GLU A 42 14.93 -11.23 -12.07
C GLU A 42 14.73 -11.67 -10.61
N GLU A 43 14.94 -10.76 -9.65
CA GLU A 43 14.69 -11.02 -8.23
C GLU A 43 13.21 -11.30 -7.94
N LEU A 44 12.30 -10.55 -8.58
CA LEU A 44 10.86 -10.82 -8.47
C LEU A 44 10.48 -12.19 -9.02
N LYS A 45 11.10 -12.62 -10.13
CA LYS A 45 10.87 -13.93 -10.72
C LYS A 45 11.41 -15.05 -9.81
N LEU A 46 12.60 -14.87 -9.23
CA LEU A 46 13.14 -15.80 -8.23
C LEU A 46 12.19 -15.97 -7.05
N LEU A 47 11.63 -14.86 -6.55
CA LEU A 47 10.66 -14.92 -5.47
C LEU A 47 9.37 -15.66 -5.88
N GLN A 48 8.90 -15.44 -7.11
CA GLN A 48 7.73 -16.09 -7.67
C GLN A 48 7.89 -17.61 -7.80
N ASP A 49 9.04 -18.05 -8.31
CA ASP A 49 9.33 -19.46 -8.58
C ASP A 49 9.85 -20.22 -7.33
N PHE A 50 10.05 -19.52 -6.21
CA PHE A 50 10.55 -20.13 -4.98
C PHE A 50 9.49 -21.02 -4.31
N GLU A 51 9.78 -22.31 -4.15
CA GLU A 51 8.92 -23.25 -3.44
C GLU A 51 9.21 -23.25 -1.93
N PHE A 52 8.20 -22.91 -1.13
CA PHE A 52 8.28 -23.01 0.32
C PHE A 52 8.00 -24.43 0.80
N GLN A 53 8.58 -24.81 1.93
CA GLN A 53 8.25 -26.09 2.56
C GLN A 53 6.80 -26.08 3.04
N ARG A 54 6.12 -27.24 3.04
CA ARG A 54 4.70 -27.37 3.47
C ARG A 54 4.40 -26.78 4.86
N MET A 55 5.39 -26.73 5.75
CA MET A 55 5.22 -26.16 7.09
C MET A 55 5.21 -24.61 7.09
N GLN A 56 5.49 -23.98 5.94
CA GLN A 56 5.66 -22.54 5.76
C GLN A 56 4.56 -21.89 4.90
N GLU A 57 3.33 -22.42 4.92
CA GLU A 57 2.18 -21.85 4.19
C GLU A 57 1.93 -20.36 4.50
N ALA A 58 2.35 -19.87 5.67
CA ALA A 58 2.29 -18.44 5.99
C ALA A 58 3.18 -17.58 5.08
N LEU A 59 4.38 -18.07 4.75
CA LEU A 59 5.34 -17.35 3.90
C LEU A 59 4.90 -17.34 2.45
N GLU A 60 4.32 -18.45 1.98
CA GLU A 60 3.76 -18.54 0.63
C GLU A 60 2.66 -17.49 0.41
N ARG A 61 1.78 -17.33 1.40
CA ARG A 61 0.73 -16.30 1.38
C ARG A 61 1.29 -14.88 1.38
N VAL A 62 2.36 -14.64 2.13
CA VAL A 62 3.03 -13.32 2.16
C VAL A 62 3.68 -13.02 0.81
N ARG A 63 4.31 -14.01 0.17
CA ARG A 63 4.87 -13.90 -1.18
C ARG A 63 3.79 -13.48 -2.17
N ASP A 64 2.64 -14.15 -2.18
CA ASP A 64 1.58 -13.87 -3.15
C ASP A 64 1.01 -12.45 -3.00
N VAL A 65 0.82 -12.00 -1.76
CA VAL A 65 0.39 -10.62 -1.46
C VAL A 65 1.45 -9.61 -1.88
N PHE A 66 2.72 -9.89 -1.59
CA PHE A 66 3.84 -9.02 -1.94
C PHE A 66 3.99 -8.88 -3.46
N LEU A 67 3.95 -9.99 -4.20
CA LEU A 67 3.97 -9.99 -5.67
C LEU A 67 2.79 -9.21 -6.24
N PHE A 68 1.58 -9.37 -5.68
CA PHE A 68 0.43 -8.58 -6.07
C PHE A 68 0.66 -7.07 -5.89
N GLN A 69 1.29 -6.66 -4.79
CA GLN A 69 1.66 -5.25 -4.57
C GLN A 69 2.68 -4.76 -5.60
N CYS A 70 3.67 -5.57 -5.97
CA CYS A 70 4.66 -5.22 -6.99
C CYS A 70 4.04 -5.04 -8.38
N PHE A 71 3.07 -5.88 -8.76
CA PHE A 71 2.42 -5.77 -10.07
C PHE A 71 1.37 -4.66 -10.16
N THR A 72 0.68 -4.36 -9.06
CA THR A 72 -0.39 -3.33 -9.03
C THR A 72 0.09 -1.97 -8.55
N GLY A 73 1.27 -1.88 -7.92
CA GLY A 73 1.78 -0.68 -7.29
C GLY A 73 0.98 -0.23 -6.04
N LEU A 74 0.07 -1.08 -5.55
CA LEU A 74 -0.77 -0.75 -4.40
C LEU A 74 0.00 -0.88 -3.08
N ARG A 75 -0.24 0.05 -2.17
CA ARG A 75 0.29 -0.04 -0.80
C ARG A 75 -0.44 -1.14 -0.04
N TYR A 76 0.25 -1.74 0.91
CA TYR A 76 -0.31 -2.79 1.76
C TYR A 76 -1.61 -2.35 2.44
N SER A 77 -1.68 -1.11 2.92
CA SER A 77 -2.88 -0.57 3.57
C SER A 77 -4.09 -0.45 2.64
N ASP A 78 -3.85 -0.31 1.34
CA ASP A 78 -4.90 -0.23 0.32
C ASP A 78 -5.30 -1.65 -0.11
N VAL A 79 -4.34 -2.56 -0.28
CA VAL A 79 -4.61 -3.99 -0.53
C VAL A 79 -5.38 -4.64 0.62
N ALA A 80 -5.02 -4.35 1.87
CA ALA A 80 -5.70 -4.86 3.06
C ALA A 80 -7.17 -4.41 3.19
N LYS A 81 -7.57 -3.36 2.44
CA LYS A 81 -8.94 -2.84 2.42
C LYS A 81 -9.75 -3.29 1.21
N LEU A 82 -9.12 -3.96 0.24
CA LEU A 82 -9.80 -4.44 -0.96
C LEU A 82 -10.93 -5.38 -0.57
N LYS A 83 -12.08 -5.15 -1.21
CA LYS A 83 -13.23 -6.04 -1.12
C LYS A 83 -13.38 -6.79 -2.45
N ARG A 84 -14.09 -7.92 -2.39
CA ARG A 84 -14.48 -8.67 -3.61
C ARG A 84 -15.26 -7.79 -4.60
N SER A 85 -16.04 -6.82 -4.10
CA SER A 85 -16.79 -5.86 -4.93
C SER A 85 -15.92 -4.95 -5.79
N ASP A 86 -14.68 -4.74 -5.37
CA ASP A 86 -13.75 -3.76 -5.94
C ASP A 86 -12.99 -4.34 -7.15
N VAL A 87 -13.11 -5.66 -7.37
CA VAL A 87 -12.48 -6.38 -8.47
C VAL A 87 -13.56 -6.86 -9.42
N LYS A 88 -13.56 -6.34 -10.64
CA LYS A 88 -14.52 -6.72 -11.69
C LYS A 88 -13.80 -6.93 -13.01
N LYS A 89 -14.02 -8.11 -13.62
CA LYS A 89 -13.59 -8.42 -15.00
C LYS A 89 -12.11 -8.10 -15.30
N GLY A 90 -11.19 -8.45 -14.38
CA GLY A 90 -9.76 -8.20 -14.58
C GLY A 90 -9.33 -6.74 -14.37
N VAL A 91 -10.18 -5.92 -13.76
CA VAL A 91 -9.87 -4.54 -13.37
C VAL A 91 -10.09 -4.37 -11.87
N VAL A 92 -9.12 -3.76 -11.19
CA VAL A 92 -9.25 -3.36 -9.78
C VAL A 92 -9.63 -1.88 -9.73
N HIS A 93 -10.73 -1.58 -9.08
CA HIS A 93 -11.17 -0.22 -8.79
C HIS A 93 -10.90 0.09 -7.30
N VAL A 94 -9.85 0.85 -7.00
CA VAL A 94 -9.45 1.15 -5.61
C VAL A 94 -9.58 2.63 -5.32
N VAL A 95 -10.32 2.98 -4.27
CA VAL A 95 -10.23 4.31 -3.67
C VAL A 95 -9.13 4.28 -2.62
N THR A 96 -7.99 4.92 -2.88
CA THR A 96 -6.87 4.87 -1.93
C THR A 96 -7.14 5.74 -0.70
N LYS A 97 -6.47 5.47 0.43
CA LYS A 97 -6.68 6.25 1.67
C LYS A 97 -6.29 7.73 1.54
N LYS A 98 -5.49 8.13 0.54
CA LYS A 98 -4.90 9.49 0.44
C LYS A 98 -5.44 10.32 -0.72
N THR A 99 -5.93 9.70 -1.80
CA THR A 99 -6.54 10.41 -2.93
C THR A 99 -8.04 10.17 -2.96
N VAL A 100 -8.79 11.24 -3.24
CA VAL A 100 -10.25 11.20 -3.38
C VAL A 100 -10.65 10.49 -4.68
N ASP A 101 -9.76 10.49 -5.67
CA ASP A 101 -9.99 9.86 -6.97
C ASP A 101 -9.76 8.35 -6.93
N GLY A 102 -10.74 7.59 -7.43
CA GLY A 102 -10.66 6.14 -7.59
C GLY A 102 -9.64 5.78 -8.67
N LEU A 103 -8.70 4.91 -8.32
CA LEU A 103 -7.71 4.37 -9.23
C LEU A 103 -8.27 3.13 -9.94
N ARG A 104 -8.17 3.10 -11.26
CA ARG A 104 -8.51 1.94 -12.08
C ARG A 104 -7.21 1.28 -12.55
N ILE A 105 -6.94 0.07 -12.07
CA ILE A 105 -5.74 -0.70 -12.41
C ILE A 105 -6.16 -1.88 -13.29
N GLU A 106 -5.63 -1.93 -14.50
CA GLU A 106 -5.78 -3.08 -15.39
C GLU A 106 -4.82 -4.18 -14.96
N LEU A 107 -5.35 -5.39 -14.75
CA LEU A 107 -4.55 -6.52 -14.29
C LEU A 107 -3.92 -7.23 -15.48
N ASN A 108 -2.59 -7.30 -15.49
CA ASN A 108 -1.83 -8.09 -16.46
C ASN A 108 -2.09 -9.59 -16.27
N LYS A 109 -1.82 -10.42 -17.29
CA LYS A 109 -2.00 -11.88 -17.28
C LYS A 109 -1.36 -12.57 -16.06
N HIS A 110 -0.22 -12.06 -15.59
CA HIS A 110 0.46 -12.55 -14.38
C HIS A 110 -0.31 -12.23 -13.08
N SER A 111 -0.92 -11.05 -12.99
CA SER A 111 -1.75 -10.64 -11.85
C SER A 111 -3.12 -11.29 -11.85
N GLN A 112 -3.58 -11.78 -13.00
CA GLN A 112 -4.76 -12.63 -13.11
C GLN A 112 -4.47 -14.07 -12.69
N ALA A 113 -3.25 -14.57 -12.97
CA ALA A 113 -2.78 -15.91 -12.56
C ALA A 113 -2.56 -16.02 -11.05
N ILE A 114 -2.01 -14.98 -10.40
CA ILE A 114 -2.07 -14.83 -8.94
C ILE A 114 -3.53 -14.55 -8.60
N SER A 115 -4.29 -15.60 -8.36
CA SER A 115 -5.73 -15.52 -8.21
C SER A 115 -6.07 -14.47 -7.15
N ILE A 116 -6.59 -13.33 -7.59
CA ILE A 116 -7.00 -12.24 -6.70
C ILE A 116 -8.05 -12.73 -5.70
N GLU A 117 -8.78 -13.78 -6.07
CA GLU A 117 -9.62 -14.52 -5.14
C GLU A 117 -8.85 -15.08 -3.95
N ILE A 118 -7.66 -15.66 -4.14
CA ILE A 118 -6.79 -16.15 -3.07
C ILE A 118 -6.34 -14.97 -2.20
N VAL A 119 -5.85 -13.89 -2.80
CA VAL A 119 -5.39 -12.69 -2.06
C VAL A 119 -6.53 -12.07 -1.23
N ILE A 120 -7.71 -11.86 -1.82
CA ILE A 120 -8.87 -11.30 -1.12
C ILE A 120 -9.42 -12.27 -0.07
N SER A 121 -9.48 -13.57 -0.39
CA SER A 121 -9.88 -14.63 0.54
C SER A 121 -8.98 -14.70 1.77
N LEU A 122 -7.66 -14.56 1.58
CA LEU A 122 -6.67 -14.58 2.65
C LEU A 122 -6.72 -13.28 3.49
N MET A 123 -6.89 -12.12 2.84
CA MET A 123 -7.00 -10.84 3.55
C MET A 123 -8.28 -10.73 4.38
N ILE A 124 -9.43 -11.21 3.86
CA ILE A 124 -10.69 -11.23 4.62
C ILE A 124 -10.59 -12.16 5.83
N ARG A 125 -9.94 -13.33 5.69
CA ARG A 125 -9.86 -14.33 6.77
C ARG A 125 -8.82 -14.01 7.85
N TYR A 126 -7.69 -13.41 7.49
CA TYR A 126 -6.54 -13.34 8.38
C TYR A 126 -6.04 -11.93 8.70
N CYS A 127 -6.56 -10.88 8.05
CA CYS A 127 -6.17 -9.51 8.42
C CYS A 127 -6.89 -9.08 9.72
N PRO A 128 -6.19 -8.89 10.85
CA PRO A 128 -6.83 -8.48 12.11
C PRO A 128 -7.46 -7.07 12.04
N LEU A 129 -7.06 -6.26 11.05
CA LEU A 129 -7.61 -4.92 10.82
C LEU A 129 -9.07 -4.91 10.33
N SER A 130 -9.58 -6.02 9.78
CA SER A 130 -11.01 -6.15 9.45
C SER A 130 -11.87 -6.47 10.67
N ARG A 131 -11.25 -6.97 11.76
CA ARG A 131 -11.93 -7.35 13.02
C ARG A 131 -12.04 -6.19 14.01
N MET A 132 -11.31 -5.10 13.79
CA MET A 132 -11.30 -3.88 14.61
C MET A 132 -12.28 -2.80 14.11
N ARG A 133 -13.32 -3.23 13.40
CA ARG A 133 -14.41 -2.38 12.89
C ARG A 133 -15.74 -2.94 13.35
N ARG A 134 -15.92 -2.98 14.67
CA ARG A 134 -17.21 -3.05 15.36
C ARG A 134 -17.18 -2.03 16.48
#